data_AF-A0A259F719-F1
#
_entry.id   AF-A0A259F719-F1
#
_cell.length_a   1.000
_cell.length_b   1.000
_cell.length_c   1.000
_cell.angle_alpha   90.00
_cell.angle_beta   90.00
_cell.angle_gamma   90.00
#
_symmetry.space_group_name_H-M   'P 1'
#
loop_
_entity.id
_entity.type
_entity.pdbx_description
1 polymer ?
#
loop_
_entity_poly.entity_id
_entity_poly.type
_entity_poly.pdbx_seq_one_letter_code
_entity_poly.pdbx_strand_id
1 'polypeptide(L)' 'MLFISIQDLEAAINYWRSQSPAFGEELRLCLEASALAKPYALMIVQGAQRIPVDVLDETAKTAIESYIKFTQAK' A
#
# COMPACT_ATOMS: atom_id res chain seq x y z
N MET A 1 10.00 -9.74 4.85
CA MET A 1 10.46 -8.93 3.69
C MET A 1 11.22 -7.74 4.24
N LEU A 2 12.44 -7.44 3.78
CA LEU A 2 13.25 -6.35 4.36
C LEU A 2 13.02 -4.98 3.68
N PHE A 3 12.63 -5.01 2.40
CA PHE A 3 12.37 -3.82 1.59
C PHE A 3 11.11 -4.02 0.74
N ILE A 4 10.43 -2.91 0.43
CA ILE A 4 9.26 -2.84 -0.44
C ILE A 4 9.60 -1.90 -1.60
N SER A 5 9.28 -2.28 -2.84
CA SER A 5 9.47 -1.41 -4.00
C SER A 5 8.28 -0.49 -4.20
N ILE A 6 8.48 0.62 -4.92
CA ILE A 6 7.40 1.53 -5.28
C ILE A 6 6.26 0.82 -6.04
N GLN A 7 6.63 -0.16 -6.88
CA GLN A 7 5.70 -1.02 -7.62
C GLN A 7 4.89 -1.94 -6.70
N ASP A 8 5.50 -2.45 -5.62
CA ASP A 8 4.80 -3.28 -4.64
C ASP A 8 3.75 -2.46 -3.88
N LEU A 9 4.09 -1.22 -3.51
CA LEU A 9 3.14 -0.28 -2.91
C LEU A 9 2.00 0.06 -3.88
N GLU A 10 2.32 0.36 -5.13
CA GLU A 10 1.32 0.68 -6.15
C GLU A 10 0.35 -0.49 -6.38
N ALA A 11 0.88 -1.71 -6.51
CA ALA A 11 0.09 -2.91 -6.66
C ALA A 11 -0.81 -3.16 -5.44
N ALA A 12 -0.28 -3.00 -4.23
CA ALA A 12 -1.06 -3.13 -3.00
C ALA A 12 -2.16 -2.06 -2.90
N ILE A 13 -1.88 -0.80 -3.22
CA ILE A 13 -2.88 0.29 -3.25
C ILE A 13 -4.00 -0.05 -4.23
N ASN A 14 -3.65 -0.50 -5.45
CA ASN A 14 -4.62 -0.88 -6.47
C ASN A 14 -5.45 -2.10 -6.07
N TYR A 15 -4.85 -3.07 -5.39
CA TYR A 15 -5.54 -4.23 -4.84
C TYR A 15 -6.60 -3.83 -3.81
N TRP A 16 -6.23 -3.03 -2.81
CA TRP A 16 -7.16 -2.58 -1.76
C TRP A 16 -8.28 -1.69 -2.33
N ARG A 17 -7.95 -0.82 -3.30
CA ARG A 17 -8.96 -0.03 -4.03
C ARG A 17 -9.96 -0.89 -4.80
N SER A 18 -9.52 -2.01 -5.37
CA SER A 18 -10.40 -2.92 -6.12
C SER A 18 -11.26 -3.79 -5.21
N GLN A 19 -10.75 -4.17 -4.04
CA GLN A 19 -11.47 -4.99 -3.06
C GLN A 19 -12.58 -4.24 -2.33
N SER A 20 -12.39 -2.95 -2.10
CA SER A 20 -13.38 -2.09 -1.48
C SER A 20 -13.60 -0.86 -2.36
N PRO A 21 -14.37 -1.02 -3.45
CA PRO A 21 -14.73 0.10 -4.29
C PRO A 21 -15.46 1.15 -3.44
N ALA A 22 -15.10 2.41 -3.59
CA ALA A 22 -15.75 3.51 -2.88
C ALA A 22 -17.27 3.43 -3.10
N PHE A 23 -18.02 3.19 -2.03
CA PHE A 23 -19.47 3.15 -2.06
C PHE A 23 -20.00 4.56 -1.73
N GLY A 24 -20.62 5.22 -2.70
CA GLY A 24 -21.11 6.60 -2.59
C GLY A 24 -20.16 7.64 -3.20
N GLU A 25 -20.65 8.87 -3.39
CA GLU A 25 -19.90 10.02 -3.98
C GLU A 25 -18.66 10.44 -3.18
N GLU A 26 -18.41 9.80 -2.05
CA GLU A 26 -17.23 10.00 -1.24
C GLU A 26 -16.08 9.15 -1.80
N LEU A 27 -15.18 9.79 -2.54
CA LEU A 27 -13.89 9.26 -3.03
C LEU A 27 -12.92 8.89 -1.87
N ARG A 28 -13.40 8.30 -0.78
CA ARG A 28 -12.58 7.87 0.35
C ARG A 28 -11.88 6.56 -0.01
N LEU A 29 -10.55 6.61 0.07
CA LEU A 29 -9.74 5.41 0.10
C LEU A 29 -10.06 4.60 1.36
N CYS A 30 -10.04 3.28 1.25
CA CYS A 30 -10.03 2.43 2.43
C CYS A 30 -8.78 2.68 3.27
N LEU A 31 -8.85 2.34 4.56
CA LEU A 31 -7.79 2.62 5.53
C LEU A 31 -6.44 2.05 5.05
N GLU A 32 -6.44 0.84 4.51
CA GLU A 32 -5.26 0.18 3.95
C GLU A 32 -4.67 0.94 2.76
N ALA A 33 -5.51 1.31 1.78
CA ALA A 33 -5.07 2.05 0.59
C ALA A 33 -4.55 3.45 0.97
N SER A 34 -5.21 4.13 1.91
CA SER A 34 -4.78 5.43 2.41
C SER A 34 -3.46 5.34 3.19
N ALA A 35 -3.28 4.28 3.99
CA ALA A 35 -2.05 4.06 4.75
C ALA A 35 -0.84 3.80 3.84
N LEU A 36 -1.03 3.08 2.74
CA LEU A 36 0.02 2.80 1.74
C LEU A 36 0.29 4.00 0.83
N ALA A 37 -0.69 4.88 0.60
CA ALA A 37 -0.53 6.06 -0.25
C ALA A 37 0.51 7.06 0.29
N LYS A 38 0.61 7.21 1.61
CA LYS A 38 1.59 8.11 2.26
C LYS A 38 3.06 7.73 1.98
N PRO A 39 3.54 6.50 2.28
CA PRO A 39 4.90 6.10 1.94
C PRO A 39 5.13 6.06 0.41
N TYR A 40 4.12 5.70 -0.39
CA TYR A 40 4.21 5.75 -1.84
C TYR A 40 4.45 7.18 -2.37
N ALA A 41 3.68 8.16 -1.89
CA ALA A 41 3.87 9.57 -2.25
C ALA A 41 5.26 10.08 -1.82
N LEU A 42 5.71 9.71 -0.63
CA LEU A 42 7.06 10.05 -0.16
C LEU A 42 8.15 9.45 -1.05
N MET A 43 7.96 8.24 -1.57
CA MET A 43 8.90 7.62 -2.51
C MET A 43 8.97 8.37 -3.84
N ILE A 44 7.83 8.81 -4.37
CA ILE A 44 7.79 9.63 -5.60
C ILE A 44 8.55 10.94 -5.39
N VAL A 45 8.25 11.66 -4.30
CA VAL A 45 8.89 12.95 -4.00
C VAL A 45 10.41 12.81 -3.83
N GLN A 46 10.86 11.71 -3.23
CA GLN A 46 12.29 11.44 -3.01
C GLN A 46 12.98 10.75 -4.19
N GLY A 47 12.25 10.34 -5.24
CA GLY A 47 12.78 9.51 -6.31
C GLY A 47 13.27 8.13 -5.84
N ALA A 48 12.75 7.64 -4.72
CA ALA A 48 13.15 6.37 -4.13
C ALA A 48 12.42 5.21 -4.82
N GLN A 49 13.17 4.17 -5.24
CA GLN A 49 12.58 2.98 -5.85
C GLN A 49 12.23 1.89 -4.84
N ARG A 50 12.87 1.91 -3.66
CA ARG A 50 12.65 0.95 -2.57
C ARG A 50 12.78 1.65 -1.22
N ILE A 51 12.01 1.19 -0.25
CA ILE A 51 12.10 1.62 1.15
C ILE A 51 12.14 0.41 2.08
N PRO A 52 12.84 0.51 3.23
CA PRO A 52 12.81 -0.54 4.24
C PRO A 52 11.39 -0.66 4.82
N VAL A 53 10.95 -1.87 5.14
CA VAL A 53 9.65 -2.09 5.80
C VAL A 53 9.58 -1.36 7.14
N ASP A 54 10.73 -1.14 7.78
CA ASP A 54 10.81 -0.49 9.09
C ASP A 54 10.24 0.94 9.09
N VAL A 55 10.40 1.69 8.00
CA VAL A 55 9.91 3.09 7.90
C VAL A 55 8.41 3.20 7.63
N LEU A 56 7.73 2.09 7.40
CA LEU A 56 6.28 2.08 7.25
C LEU A 56 5.61 2.25 8.62
N ASP A 57 4.52 3.01 8.67
CA ASP A 57 3.62 3.01 9.83
C ASP A 57 3.01 1.61 10.03
N GLU A 58 2.59 1.26 11.26
CA GLU A 58 2.05 -0.07 11.60
C GLU A 58 0.86 -0.49 10.71
N THR A 59 -0.01 0.46 10.36
CA THR A 59 -1.13 0.23 9.44
C THR A 59 -0.65 -0.11 8.03
N ALA A 60 0.39 0.55 7.54
CA ALA A 60 0.97 0.29 6.22
C ALA A 60 1.69 -1.07 6.18
N LYS A 61 2.40 -1.44 7.26
CA LYS A 61 2.99 -2.79 7.41
C LYS A 61 1.90 -3.86 7.35
N THR A 62 0.84 -3.70 8.15
CA THR A 62 -0.27 -4.66 8.20
C THR A 62 -0.98 -4.78 6.84
N ALA A 63 -1.22 -3.65 6.16
CA ALA A 63 -1.86 -3.62 4.86
C ALA A 63 -1.03 -4.34 3.79
N ILE A 64 0.29 -4.12 3.74
CA ILE A 64 1.14 -4.79 2.75
C ILE A 64 1.33 -6.27 3.07
N GLU A 65 1.50 -6.64 4.35
CA GLU A 65 1.58 -8.05 4.75
C GLU A 65 0.30 -8.82 4.41
N SER A 66 -0.86 -8.18 4.61
CA SER A 66 -2.15 -8.77 4.26
C SER A 66 -2.28 -8.94 2.75
N TYR A 67 -1.95 -7.90 1.98
CA TYR A 67 -1.88 -7.98 0.51
C TYR A 67 -0.99 -9.14 0.05
N ILE A 68 0.24 -9.23 0.55
CA ILE A 68 1.19 -10.29 0.20
C ILE A 68 0.63 -11.68 0.53
N LYS A 69 -0.01 -11.84 1.71
CA LYS A 69 -0.67 -13.10 2.08
C LYS A 69 -1.78 -13.46 1.11
N PHE A 70 -2.62 -12.50 0.72
CA PHE A 70 -3.71 -12.75 -0.22
C PHE A 70 -3.23 -13.01 -1.65
N THR A 71 -2.12 -12.40 -2.08
CA THR A 71 -1.58 -12.60 -3.43
C THR A 71 -0.66 -13.80 -3.57
N GLN A 72 0.04 -14.23 -2.50
CA GLN A 72 0.83 -15.47 -2.51
C GLN A 72 0.00 -16.74 -2.24
N ALA A 73 -1.21 -16.61 -1.71
CA ALA A 73 -2.12 -17.75 -1.50
C ALA A 73 -2.87 -18.17 -2.77
N LYS A 74 -2.47 -17.67 -3.94
CA LYS A 74 -3.11 -17.90 -5.24
C LYS A 74 -2.09 -18.45 -6.24
#